data_AF-A0A968XIY9-F1
#
_entry.id   AF-A0A968XIY9-F1
#
_cell.length_a   1.000
_cell.length_b   1.000
_cell.length_c   1.000
_cell.angle_alpha   90.00
_cell.angle_beta   90.00
_cell.angle_gamma   90.00
#
_symmetry.space_group_name_H-M   'P 1'
#
loop_
_entity.id
_entity.type
_entity.pdbx_description
1 polymer ?
#
loop_
_entity_poly.entity_id
_entity_poly.type
_entity_poly.pdbx_seq_one_letter_code
_entity_poly.pdbx_strand_id
1 'polypeptide(L)'
;QTPLLIWADLPGWGSSSPNGLGFSGNSLFVSTLDNTIYQVNLSTLAATLRTPASTPSGFSQNDIATCIYPANLVPNVAATKAFRNVTKGDPADFTVSSAANPGDTLEYRVVVRNSGAIFSGNTTFQDTIPSGVTYVANSTTLNSSAVTDLAGTGNARFNYQTAKNINSPGQGVGVVAVDSTPATITDNEATVIFRVTVNSPFNGTANPIANTAQVNFAGSSVAVNSNTVNTSVNFNISGKVFEDFNYGGGAGRNLTNSGGAVRQNAQVELYNSAGNFVTSTLTNVTGDYSFTNLSAGNYTVRVVNSSVTSSRPGSVSGLIPVQTFRTDASSGAATDDVHRVGGETPNLVDAGNGSTTLAALTTSTTTAQSISPVTIGTAHITGADFGFNFSTIVNRNDSGQGSLRQFILNSNALTNSGLNQSGSPPIQEERHHRSRLANRVSL
;
A
#
# COMPACT_ATOMS: atom_id res chain seq x y z
N GLN A 1 -42.89 25.84 -27.73
CA GLN A 1 -42.25 25.64 -29.04
C GLN A 1 -43.00 24.52 -29.73
N THR A 2 -43.60 24.80 -30.87
CA THR A 2 -44.35 23.83 -31.69
C THR A 2 -43.40 22.81 -32.32
N PRO A 3 -43.76 21.51 -32.38
CA PRO A 3 -42.97 20.52 -33.10
C PRO A 3 -42.98 20.82 -34.61
N LEU A 4 -41.81 20.84 -35.24
CA LEU A 4 -41.63 21.06 -36.68
C LEU A 4 -41.24 19.72 -37.32
N LEU A 5 -42.07 19.22 -38.23
CA LEU A 5 -41.86 17.96 -38.96
C LEU A 5 -41.28 18.28 -40.34
N ILE A 6 -40.10 17.73 -40.67
CA ILE A 6 -39.46 17.93 -41.98
C ILE A 6 -39.94 16.80 -42.90
N TRP A 7 -40.47 17.13 -44.07
CA TRP A 7 -40.66 16.17 -45.16
C TRP A 7 -39.41 16.17 -46.04
N ALA A 8 -38.91 14.99 -46.42
CA ALA A 8 -37.82 14.86 -47.37
C ALA A 8 -38.30 13.99 -48.54
N ASP A 9 -38.77 14.63 -49.61
CA ASP A 9 -39.01 13.93 -50.87
C ASP A 9 -37.67 13.64 -51.53
N LEU A 10 -37.13 12.43 -51.33
CA LEU A 10 -36.00 11.92 -52.10
C LEU A 10 -36.52 11.21 -53.35
N PRO A 11 -36.22 11.70 -54.57
CA PRO A 11 -36.75 11.10 -55.78
C PRO A 11 -36.02 9.78 -56.10
N GLY A 12 -36.78 8.68 -56.20
CA GLY A 12 -36.41 7.56 -57.07
C GLY A 12 -36.11 6.18 -56.47
N TRP A 13 -36.59 5.80 -55.27
CA TRP A 13 -36.39 4.43 -54.76
C TRP A 13 -37.67 3.83 -54.14
N GLY A 14 -37.93 2.55 -54.42
CA GLY A 14 -39.19 1.85 -54.16
C GLY A 14 -39.58 1.66 -52.69
N SER A 15 -40.86 1.92 -52.41
CA SER A 15 -41.80 1.36 -51.41
C SER A 15 -41.43 1.07 -49.94
N SER A 16 -40.30 1.53 -49.39
CA SER A 16 -40.07 1.41 -47.94
C SER A 16 -39.15 2.46 -47.33
N SER A 17 -39.44 3.75 -47.57
CA SER A 17 -38.70 4.89 -47.01
C SER A 17 -39.60 5.76 -46.11
N PRO A 18 -39.08 6.34 -45.01
CA PRO A 18 -39.84 7.26 -44.13
C PRO A 18 -40.17 8.58 -44.84
N ASN A 19 -41.38 9.11 -44.63
CA ASN A 19 -41.90 10.32 -45.30
C ASN A 19 -41.50 11.64 -44.61
N GLY A 20 -40.93 11.57 -43.40
CA GLY A 20 -40.48 12.77 -42.70
C GLY A 20 -39.82 12.50 -41.36
N LEU A 21 -38.88 13.36 -41.00
CA LEU A 21 -38.17 13.35 -39.71
C LEU A 21 -38.35 14.73 -39.05
N GLY A 22 -38.83 14.77 -37.82
CA GLY A 22 -38.97 16.01 -37.06
C GLY A 22 -38.33 15.90 -35.69
N PHE A 23 -37.76 17.00 -35.20
CA PHE A 23 -37.21 17.05 -33.84
C PHE A 23 -38.02 18.04 -32.99
N SER A 24 -38.36 17.63 -31.77
CA SER A 24 -38.94 18.54 -30.78
C SER A 24 -38.51 18.12 -29.37
N GLY A 25 -37.84 19.02 -28.66
CA GLY A 25 -37.25 18.72 -27.36
C GLY A 25 -36.34 17.48 -27.43
N ASN A 26 -36.65 16.48 -26.61
CA ASN A 26 -35.92 15.22 -26.51
C ASN A 26 -36.50 14.10 -27.37
N SER A 27 -37.23 14.42 -28.43
CA SER A 27 -37.91 13.41 -29.26
C SER A 27 -37.66 13.59 -30.76
N LEU A 28 -37.41 12.47 -31.43
CA LEU A 28 -37.43 12.33 -32.87
C LEU A 28 -38.80 11.79 -33.29
N PHE A 29 -39.47 12.48 -34.18
CA PHE A 29 -40.71 12.05 -34.79
C PHE A 29 -40.41 11.50 -36.18
N VAL A 30 -40.82 10.26 -36.44
CA VAL A 30 -40.66 9.60 -37.74
C VAL A 30 -42.06 9.33 -38.29
N SER A 31 -42.36 9.81 -39.48
CA SER A 31 -43.59 9.46 -40.19
C SER A 31 -43.35 8.36 -41.22
N THR A 32 -44.27 7.41 -41.28
CA THR A 32 -44.32 6.36 -42.31
C THR A 32 -45.30 6.73 -43.43
N LEU A 33 -45.26 5.97 -44.53
CA LEU A 33 -46.07 6.19 -45.74
C LEU A 33 -47.59 6.17 -45.49
N ASP A 34 -48.03 5.51 -44.43
CA ASP A 34 -49.42 5.39 -44.00
C ASP A 34 -49.86 6.51 -43.03
N ASN A 35 -49.09 7.60 -42.92
CA ASN A 35 -49.29 8.72 -41.98
C ASN A 35 -49.23 8.32 -40.50
N THR A 36 -48.68 7.15 -40.20
CA THR A 36 -48.39 6.77 -38.82
C THR A 36 -47.18 7.55 -38.31
N ILE A 37 -47.29 8.16 -37.12
CA ILE A 37 -46.20 8.90 -36.50
C ILE A 37 -45.65 8.10 -35.33
N TYR A 38 -44.36 7.81 -35.35
CA TYR A 38 -43.62 7.29 -34.22
C TYR A 38 -42.89 8.42 -33.53
N GLN A 39 -43.09 8.55 -32.22
CA GLN A 39 -42.25 9.39 -31.38
C GLN A 39 -41.20 8.50 -30.72
N VAL A 40 -39.93 8.72 -31.09
CA VAL A 40 -38.77 8.12 -30.44
C VAL A 40 -38.29 9.09 -29.36
N ASN A 41 -38.37 8.69 -28.09
CA ASN A 41 -37.74 9.44 -27.02
C ASN A 41 -36.22 9.21 -27.07
N LEU A 42 -35.45 10.26 -27.33
CA LEU A 42 -34.00 10.17 -27.51
C LEU A 42 -33.23 9.92 -26.20
N SER A 43 -33.88 10.10 -25.03
CA SER A 43 -33.30 9.77 -23.73
C SER A 43 -33.62 8.35 -23.27
N THR A 44 -34.50 7.61 -23.95
CA THR A 44 -34.80 6.20 -23.60
C THR A 44 -34.74 5.25 -24.79
N LEU A 45 -34.59 5.80 -26.01
CA LEU A 45 -34.77 5.13 -27.30
C LEU A 45 -36.11 4.41 -27.47
N ALA A 46 -37.09 4.67 -26.59
CA ALA A 46 -38.41 4.07 -26.70
C ALA A 46 -39.19 4.72 -27.84
N ALA A 47 -39.63 3.90 -28.80
CA ALA A 47 -40.55 4.31 -29.84
C ALA A 47 -41.99 4.14 -29.34
N THR A 48 -42.79 5.20 -29.42
CA THR A 48 -44.22 5.18 -29.10
C THR A 48 -45.03 5.57 -30.32
N LEU A 49 -46.04 4.76 -30.63
CA LEU A 49 -47.00 5.05 -31.68
C LEU A 49 -47.87 6.24 -31.27
N ARG A 50 -47.98 7.26 -32.12
CA ARG A 50 -48.92 8.39 -31.95
C ARG A 50 -50.04 8.24 -32.97
N THR A 51 -51.26 8.01 -32.50
CA THR A 51 -52.43 7.83 -33.38
C THR A 51 -52.95 9.18 -33.91
N PRO A 52 -53.57 9.22 -35.11
CA PRO A 52 -53.95 10.46 -35.79
C PRO A 52 -55.02 11.32 -35.06
N ALA A 53 -55.72 10.79 -34.05
CA ALA A 53 -56.82 11.48 -33.37
C ALA A 53 -56.37 12.48 -32.28
N SER A 54 -55.06 12.63 -32.06
CA SER A 54 -54.50 13.61 -31.12
C SER A 54 -53.44 14.49 -31.76
N THR A 55 -53.50 14.74 -33.07
CA THR A 55 -52.64 15.74 -33.71
C THR A 55 -52.96 17.10 -33.10
N PRO A 56 -52.04 17.76 -32.35
CA PRO A 56 -52.28 19.14 -31.94
C PRO A 56 -52.48 19.98 -33.20
N SER A 57 -53.60 20.70 -33.27
CA SER A 57 -53.90 21.65 -34.34
C SER A 57 -52.76 22.67 -34.45
N GLY A 58 -51.90 22.54 -35.47
CA GLY A 58 -50.73 23.42 -35.61
C GLY A 58 -49.64 22.97 -36.59
N PHE A 59 -49.73 21.79 -37.22
CA PHE A 59 -48.75 21.38 -38.25
C PHE A 59 -49.12 21.99 -39.61
N SER A 60 -48.48 23.10 -39.99
CA SER A 60 -48.56 23.62 -41.36
C SER A 60 -47.52 22.96 -42.26
N GLN A 61 -47.91 22.66 -43.50
CA GLN A 61 -47.09 22.05 -44.57
C GLN A 61 -46.08 23.04 -45.18
N ASN A 62 -45.26 23.68 -44.34
CA ASN A 62 -44.18 24.51 -44.86
C ASN A 62 -42.88 23.71 -44.78
N ASP A 63 -42.41 23.29 -45.95
CA ASP A 63 -41.03 22.88 -46.17
C ASP A 63 -40.13 24.09 -45.84
N ILE A 64 -39.64 24.09 -44.61
CA ILE A 64 -38.58 25.00 -44.17
C ILE A 64 -37.44 24.12 -43.70
N ALA A 65 -36.43 24.03 -44.56
CA ALA A 65 -35.07 23.59 -44.23
C ALA A 65 -34.55 24.41 -43.05
N THR A 66 -34.89 24.00 -41.83
CA THR A 66 -34.43 24.63 -40.60
C THR A 66 -33.47 23.64 -39.94
N CYS A 67 -32.17 23.91 -40.10
CA CYS A 67 -31.10 23.21 -39.38
C CYS A 67 -31.04 23.69 -37.92
N ILE A 68 -32.16 23.67 -37.19
CA ILE A 68 -32.12 23.82 -35.73
C ILE A 68 -31.77 22.45 -35.18
N TYR A 69 -30.46 22.17 -35.08
CA TYR A 69 -29.99 21.19 -34.12
C TYR A 69 -30.34 21.73 -32.74
N PRO A 70 -31.11 21.01 -31.90
CA PRO A 70 -31.26 21.42 -30.52
C PRO A 70 -29.85 21.40 -29.93
N ALA A 71 -29.32 22.58 -29.57
CA ALA A 71 -27.91 22.78 -29.23
C ALA A 71 -27.42 21.93 -28.03
N ASN A 72 -28.33 21.19 -27.37
CA ASN A 72 -28.09 20.39 -26.18
C ASN A 72 -28.38 18.88 -26.34
N LEU A 73 -28.61 18.35 -27.54
CA LEU A 73 -28.70 16.88 -27.76
C LEU A 73 -27.31 16.25 -27.88
N VAL A 74 -26.52 16.33 -26.81
CA VAL A 74 -25.19 15.72 -26.75
C VAL A 74 -25.11 14.73 -25.58
N PRO A 75 -24.39 13.61 -25.73
CA PRO A 75 -24.00 12.80 -24.58
C PRO A 75 -23.02 13.61 -23.71
N ASN A 76 -23.10 13.40 -22.40
CA ASN A 76 -22.16 13.97 -21.44
C ASN A 76 -21.59 12.84 -20.59
N VAL A 77 -20.57 12.18 -21.12
CA VAL A 77 -19.95 11.02 -20.47
C VAL A 77 -18.89 11.49 -19.48
N ALA A 78 -18.98 11.02 -18.26
CA ALA A 78 -18.00 11.21 -17.19
C ALA A 78 -17.58 9.85 -16.62
N ALA A 79 -16.34 9.77 -16.14
CA ALA A 79 -15.81 8.58 -15.49
C ALA A 79 -15.30 8.93 -14.09
N THR A 80 -15.60 8.07 -13.11
CA THR A 80 -15.06 8.17 -11.76
C THR A 80 -14.41 6.85 -11.38
N LYS A 81 -13.24 6.93 -10.73
CA LYS A 81 -12.45 5.78 -10.31
C LYS A 81 -12.23 5.80 -8.81
N ALA A 82 -12.41 4.64 -8.19
CA ALA A 82 -12.14 4.40 -6.79
C ALA A 82 -11.33 3.10 -6.64
N PHE A 83 -10.71 2.92 -5.48
CA PHE A 83 -10.05 1.67 -5.12
C PHE A 83 -10.31 1.30 -3.67
N ARG A 84 -10.17 0.01 -3.37
CA ARG A 84 -10.15 -0.51 -2.01
C ARG A 84 -9.08 -1.59 -1.87
N ASN A 85 -8.47 -1.70 -0.70
CA ASN A 85 -7.55 -2.78 -0.39
C ASN A 85 -8.32 -3.97 0.19
N VAL A 86 -8.54 -5.00 -0.63
CA VAL A 86 -9.34 -6.16 -0.22
C VAL A 86 -8.61 -7.02 0.81
N THR A 87 -7.28 -6.97 0.84
CA THR A 87 -6.46 -7.73 1.80
C THR A 87 -6.53 -7.12 3.19
N LYS A 88 -6.72 -5.80 3.29
CA LYS A 88 -6.94 -5.09 4.55
C LYS A 88 -8.41 -5.05 5.00
N GLY A 89 -9.31 -5.66 4.23
CA GLY A 89 -10.74 -5.72 4.55
C GLY A 89 -11.48 -4.41 4.32
N ASP A 90 -10.99 -3.54 3.43
CA ASP A 90 -11.69 -2.30 3.08
C ASP A 90 -13.12 -2.60 2.55
N PRO A 91 -14.15 -1.81 2.94
CA PRO A 91 -15.54 -2.08 2.59
C PRO A 91 -15.81 -2.12 1.08
N ALA A 92 -16.75 -2.96 0.67
CA ALA A 92 -17.09 -3.17 -0.75
C ALA A 92 -17.80 -1.98 -1.42
N ASP A 93 -18.17 -0.94 -0.65
CA ASP A 93 -18.75 0.30 -1.17
C ASP A 93 -17.69 1.31 -1.67
N PHE A 94 -16.40 1.04 -1.43
CA PHE A 94 -15.25 1.87 -1.78
C PHE A 94 -15.22 3.23 -1.06
N THR A 95 -15.81 3.30 0.14
CA THR A 95 -15.76 4.50 0.99
C THR A 95 -14.44 4.66 1.73
N VAL A 96 -13.64 3.59 1.80
CA VAL A 96 -12.30 3.57 2.42
C VAL A 96 -11.29 3.04 1.42
N SER A 97 -10.11 3.67 1.40
CA SER A 97 -8.99 3.31 0.54
C SER A 97 -7.69 3.30 1.34
N SER A 98 -7.41 2.17 1.99
CA SER A 98 -6.21 2.00 2.80
C SER A 98 -4.94 1.94 1.95
N ALA A 99 -3.83 2.48 2.48
CA ALA A 99 -2.50 2.25 1.89
C ALA A 99 -2.21 0.75 1.77
N ALA A 100 -1.43 0.36 0.78
CA ALA A 100 -1.11 -1.02 0.48
C ALA A 100 0.27 -1.42 1.00
N ASN A 101 0.47 -2.71 1.26
CA ASN A 101 1.78 -3.31 1.46
C ASN A 101 2.12 -4.17 0.22
N PRO A 102 3.41 -4.44 -0.06
CA PRO A 102 3.79 -5.45 -1.04
C PRO A 102 3.06 -6.78 -0.80
N GLY A 103 2.39 -7.31 -1.84
CA GLY A 103 1.56 -8.51 -1.77
C GLY A 103 0.06 -8.26 -1.55
N ASP A 104 -0.35 -7.05 -1.16
CA ASP A 104 -1.78 -6.73 -1.00
C ASP A 104 -2.51 -6.75 -2.35
N THR A 105 -3.77 -7.15 -2.32
CA THR A 105 -4.66 -7.06 -3.49
C THR A 105 -5.54 -5.81 -3.39
N LEU A 106 -5.53 -5.02 -4.47
CA LEU A 106 -6.37 -3.85 -4.67
C LEU A 106 -7.49 -4.20 -5.63
N GLU A 107 -8.70 -3.73 -5.35
CA GLU A 107 -9.83 -3.77 -6.27
C GLU A 107 -10.11 -2.34 -6.73
N TYR A 108 -10.15 -2.12 -8.03
CA TYR A 108 -10.53 -0.85 -8.65
C TYR A 108 -11.98 -0.94 -9.12
N ARG A 109 -12.72 0.17 -8.96
CA ARG A 109 -14.04 0.38 -9.56
C ARG A 109 -13.99 1.62 -10.42
N VAL A 110 -14.39 1.50 -11.69
CA VAL A 110 -14.63 2.63 -12.57
C VAL A 110 -16.11 2.68 -12.92
N VAL A 111 -16.74 3.81 -12.67
CA VAL A 111 -18.14 4.09 -13.00
C VAL A 111 -18.17 5.08 -14.14
N VAL A 112 -18.72 4.68 -15.27
CA VAL A 112 -18.90 5.52 -16.46
C VAL A 112 -20.36 5.90 -16.58
N ARG A 113 -20.63 7.20 -16.48
CA ARG A 113 -21.98 7.77 -16.43
C ARG A 113 -22.18 8.72 -17.60
N ASN A 114 -23.34 8.67 -18.23
CA ASN A 114 -23.76 9.65 -19.22
C ASN A 114 -24.89 10.51 -18.64
N SER A 115 -24.60 11.76 -18.28
CA SER A 115 -25.60 12.73 -17.79
C SER A 115 -26.13 13.65 -18.90
N GLY A 116 -25.87 13.29 -20.16
CA GLY A 116 -26.28 14.06 -21.32
C GLY A 116 -27.76 13.89 -21.64
N ALA A 117 -28.21 14.52 -22.73
CA ALA A 117 -29.60 14.45 -23.15
C ALA A 117 -29.92 13.20 -23.99
N ILE A 118 -28.90 12.53 -24.54
CA ILE A 118 -29.03 11.36 -25.40
C ILE A 118 -28.01 10.28 -25.03
N PHE A 119 -28.29 9.04 -25.44
CA PHE A 119 -27.38 7.91 -25.25
C PHE A 119 -26.04 8.17 -25.93
N SER A 120 -24.94 7.72 -25.35
CA SER A 120 -23.66 7.68 -26.05
C SER A 120 -23.56 6.36 -26.83
N GLY A 121 -22.96 6.43 -28.02
CA GLY A 121 -22.65 5.27 -28.86
C GLY A 121 -21.15 5.07 -29.02
N ASN A 122 -20.74 3.88 -29.44
CA ASN A 122 -19.32 3.47 -29.56
C ASN A 122 -18.48 3.86 -28.34
N THR A 123 -19.08 3.76 -27.15
CA THR A 123 -18.40 4.07 -25.90
C THR A 123 -17.40 2.98 -25.57
N THR A 124 -16.13 3.36 -25.51
CA THR A 124 -15.02 2.48 -25.19
C THR A 124 -14.35 2.88 -23.89
N PHE A 125 -13.85 1.90 -23.16
CA PHE A 125 -13.10 2.07 -21.92
C PHE A 125 -11.70 1.48 -22.09
N GLN A 126 -10.72 2.15 -21.51
CA GLN A 126 -9.34 1.70 -21.40
C GLN A 126 -8.78 2.07 -20.03
N ASP A 127 -7.97 1.19 -19.46
CA ASP A 127 -7.21 1.45 -18.23
C ASP A 127 -5.87 0.72 -18.34
N THR A 128 -4.76 1.44 -18.14
CA THR A 128 -3.45 0.82 -18.20
C THR A 128 -3.05 0.39 -16.81
N ILE A 129 -2.73 -0.90 -16.63
CA ILE A 129 -2.24 -1.40 -15.35
C ILE A 129 -0.91 -0.70 -15.01
N PRO A 130 -0.82 0.08 -13.91
CA PRO A 130 0.40 0.81 -13.56
C PRO A 130 1.58 -0.13 -13.25
N SER A 131 2.81 0.39 -13.33
CA SER A 131 3.99 -0.33 -12.80
C SER A 131 3.86 -0.56 -11.30
N GLY A 132 4.42 -1.65 -10.78
CA GLY A 132 4.37 -1.97 -9.35
C GLY A 132 3.18 -2.83 -8.94
N VAL A 133 2.25 -3.10 -9.85
CA VAL A 133 1.12 -4.00 -9.64
C VAL A 133 0.97 -5.00 -10.79
N THR A 134 0.40 -6.17 -10.47
CA THR A 134 0.08 -7.23 -11.45
C THR A 134 -1.41 -7.52 -11.46
N TYR A 135 -2.04 -7.59 -12.63
CA TYR A 135 -3.45 -7.95 -12.80
C TYR A 135 -3.75 -9.34 -12.22
N VAL A 136 -4.87 -9.44 -11.50
CA VAL A 136 -5.40 -10.71 -10.98
C VAL A 136 -6.30 -11.32 -12.05
N ALA A 137 -5.94 -12.51 -12.55
CA ALA A 137 -6.68 -13.21 -13.58
C ALA A 137 -8.15 -13.45 -13.19
N ASN A 138 -9.05 -13.38 -14.18
CA ASN A 138 -10.51 -13.55 -14.03
C ASN A 138 -11.17 -12.60 -13.02
N SER A 139 -10.54 -11.45 -12.71
CA SER A 139 -11.09 -10.49 -11.73
C SER A 139 -11.97 -9.42 -12.36
N THR A 140 -11.97 -9.31 -13.70
CA THR A 140 -12.66 -8.21 -14.38
C THR A 140 -14.16 -8.50 -14.53
N THR A 141 -15.00 -7.54 -14.15
CA THR A 141 -16.44 -7.57 -14.41
C THR A 141 -16.89 -6.27 -15.06
N LEU A 142 -17.85 -6.36 -15.99
CA LEU A 142 -18.66 -5.25 -16.49
C LEU A 142 -20.10 -5.45 -16.00
N ASN A 143 -20.64 -4.50 -15.25
CA ASN A 143 -22.00 -4.58 -14.68
C ASN A 143 -22.24 -5.91 -13.93
N SER A 144 -21.27 -6.29 -13.09
CA SER A 144 -21.21 -7.56 -12.34
C SER A 144 -21.09 -8.83 -13.18
N SER A 145 -21.12 -8.73 -14.52
CA SER A 145 -20.90 -9.86 -15.42
C SER A 145 -19.40 -10.04 -15.69
N ALA A 146 -18.90 -11.28 -15.61
CA ALA A 146 -17.48 -11.56 -15.83
C ALA A 146 -17.05 -11.20 -17.27
N VAL A 147 -15.90 -10.55 -17.38
CA VAL A 147 -15.23 -10.29 -18.67
C VAL A 147 -14.07 -11.26 -18.80
N THR A 148 -14.05 -12.01 -19.90
CA THR A 148 -12.98 -13.00 -20.15
C THR A 148 -11.63 -12.32 -20.31
N ASP A 149 -10.61 -12.90 -19.67
CA ASP A 149 -9.22 -12.47 -19.83
C ASP A 149 -8.74 -12.62 -21.28
N LEU A 150 -7.80 -11.77 -21.69
CA LEU A 150 -7.06 -11.96 -22.93
C LEU A 150 -6.06 -13.11 -22.78
N ALA A 151 -5.67 -13.70 -23.92
CA ALA A 151 -4.55 -14.64 -23.94
C ALA A 151 -3.26 -13.96 -23.47
N GLY A 152 -2.46 -14.65 -22.64
CA GLY A 152 -1.19 -14.14 -22.14
C GLY A 152 -0.97 -14.42 -20.66
N THR A 153 -0.06 -13.66 -20.05
CA THR A 153 0.34 -13.77 -18.64
C THR A 153 0.43 -12.39 -17.98
N GLY A 154 0.24 -12.34 -16.65
CA GLY A 154 0.32 -11.10 -15.89
C GLY A 154 -0.62 -10.02 -16.43
N ASN A 155 -0.09 -8.80 -16.59
CA ASN A 155 -0.87 -7.64 -17.05
C ASN A 155 -1.45 -7.78 -18.46
N ALA A 156 -0.85 -8.60 -19.33
CA ALA A 156 -1.34 -8.80 -20.70
C ALA A 156 -2.72 -9.47 -20.75
N ARG A 157 -3.17 -10.11 -19.65
CA ARG A 157 -4.50 -10.71 -19.54
C ARG A 157 -5.62 -9.68 -19.38
N PHE A 158 -5.30 -8.46 -18.94
CA PHE A 158 -6.32 -7.46 -18.65
C PHE A 158 -7.01 -6.98 -19.94
N ASN A 159 -8.31 -7.25 -20.06
CA ASN A 159 -9.08 -7.02 -21.29
C ASN A 159 -9.10 -5.55 -21.73
N TYR A 160 -9.21 -4.64 -20.76
CA TYR A 160 -9.30 -3.21 -20.99
C TYR A 160 -7.94 -2.49 -20.99
N GLN A 161 -6.83 -3.22 -21.16
CA GLN A 161 -5.52 -2.60 -21.40
C GLN A 161 -5.47 -1.81 -22.73
N THR A 162 -6.39 -2.14 -23.64
CA THR A 162 -6.68 -1.37 -24.86
C THR A 162 -8.15 -0.96 -24.85
N ALA A 163 -8.52 0.04 -25.65
CA ALA A 163 -9.90 0.50 -25.75
C ALA A 163 -10.83 -0.64 -26.21
N LYS A 164 -11.85 -0.94 -25.40
CA LYS A 164 -12.91 -1.91 -25.71
C LYS A 164 -14.28 -1.33 -25.38
N ASN A 165 -15.29 -1.74 -26.14
CA ASN A 165 -16.65 -1.27 -25.92
C ASN A 165 -17.16 -1.66 -24.52
N ILE A 166 -17.85 -0.73 -23.88
CA ILE A 166 -18.62 -0.93 -22.66
C ILE A 166 -20.06 -0.49 -22.90
N ASN A 167 -20.98 -0.93 -22.04
CA ASN A 167 -22.39 -0.57 -22.16
C ASN A 167 -23.05 -0.51 -20.79
N SER A 168 -24.15 0.23 -20.71
CA SER A 168 -25.04 0.19 -19.53
C SER A 168 -25.73 -1.18 -19.43
N PRO A 169 -26.18 -1.58 -18.23
CA PRO A 169 -27.02 -2.75 -18.04
C PRO A 169 -28.19 -2.82 -19.04
N GLY A 170 -28.36 -3.97 -19.69
CA GLY A 170 -29.43 -4.22 -20.66
C GLY A 170 -29.30 -3.51 -22.02
N GLN A 171 -28.27 -2.67 -22.22
CA GLN A 171 -28.04 -1.97 -23.49
C GLN A 171 -27.14 -2.77 -24.44
N GLY A 172 -27.20 -2.43 -25.73
CA GLY A 172 -26.31 -2.97 -26.74
C GLY A 172 -24.84 -2.58 -26.51
N VAL A 173 -23.92 -3.37 -27.07
CA VAL A 173 -22.48 -3.13 -26.96
C VAL A 173 -22.11 -1.71 -27.41
N GLY A 174 -21.36 -0.98 -26.59
CA GLY A 174 -20.93 0.39 -26.89
C GLY A 174 -21.96 1.47 -26.58
N VAL A 175 -23.12 1.13 -26.02
CA VAL A 175 -24.18 2.09 -25.68
C VAL A 175 -24.21 2.37 -24.18
N VAL A 176 -24.00 3.63 -23.78
CA VAL A 176 -24.23 4.08 -22.40
C VAL A 176 -25.47 4.97 -22.33
N ALA A 177 -26.47 4.47 -21.62
CA ALA A 177 -27.76 5.12 -21.43
C ALA A 177 -27.64 6.42 -20.65
N VAL A 178 -28.59 7.33 -20.84
CA VAL A 178 -28.69 8.53 -20.02
C VAL A 178 -29.05 8.13 -18.60
N ASP A 179 -28.25 8.58 -17.64
CA ASP A 179 -28.51 8.44 -16.22
C ASP A 179 -29.13 9.74 -15.68
N SER A 180 -30.33 9.61 -15.10
CA SER A 180 -31.05 10.68 -14.42
C SER A 180 -31.15 10.47 -12.91
N THR A 181 -30.47 9.45 -12.38
CA THR A 181 -30.47 9.06 -10.96
C THR A 181 -29.04 8.98 -10.40
N PRO A 182 -28.29 10.09 -10.27
CA PRO A 182 -26.86 10.08 -9.99
C PRO A 182 -26.44 9.48 -8.63
N ALA A 183 -27.39 9.25 -7.72
CA ALA A 183 -27.15 8.61 -6.43
C ALA A 183 -27.12 7.07 -6.52
N THR A 184 -27.74 6.50 -7.56
CA THR A 184 -27.64 5.08 -7.89
C THR A 184 -26.44 4.89 -8.83
N ILE A 185 -25.75 3.76 -8.73
CA ILE A 185 -24.58 3.44 -9.60
C ILE A 185 -24.71 2.06 -10.26
N THR A 186 -25.93 1.51 -10.26
CA THR A 186 -26.21 0.11 -10.61
C THR A 186 -27.25 -0.02 -11.71
N ASP A 187 -27.75 1.09 -12.24
CA ASP A 187 -28.85 1.13 -13.19
C ASP A 187 -28.35 1.51 -14.59
N ASN A 188 -27.95 2.76 -14.81
CA ASN A 188 -27.66 3.27 -16.17
C ASN A 188 -26.16 3.48 -16.42
N GLU A 189 -25.30 3.30 -15.42
CA GLU A 189 -23.85 3.37 -15.60
C GLU A 189 -23.26 2.05 -16.09
N ALA A 190 -22.21 2.17 -16.91
CA ALA A 190 -21.30 1.06 -17.13
C ALA A 190 -20.29 1.02 -15.99
N THR A 191 -20.31 -0.04 -15.19
CA THR A 191 -19.40 -0.22 -14.06
C THR A 191 -18.39 -1.32 -14.36
N VAL A 192 -17.11 -0.96 -14.41
CA VAL A 192 -15.99 -1.88 -14.58
C VAL A 192 -15.30 -2.07 -13.24
N ILE A 193 -15.15 -3.32 -12.80
CA ILE A 193 -14.38 -3.70 -11.60
C ILE A 193 -13.27 -4.63 -12.03
N PHE A 194 -12.08 -4.48 -11.46
CA PHE A 194 -10.97 -5.41 -11.66
C PHE A 194 -10.00 -5.37 -10.47
N ARG A 195 -9.19 -6.42 -10.31
CA ARG A 195 -8.21 -6.51 -9.23
C ARG A 195 -6.78 -6.52 -9.73
N VAL A 196 -5.88 -5.97 -8.93
CA VAL A 196 -4.44 -6.06 -9.08
C VAL A 196 -3.80 -6.44 -7.75
N THR A 197 -2.64 -7.10 -7.78
CA THR A 197 -1.81 -7.37 -6.62
C THR A 197 -0.60 -6.44 -6.65
N VAL A 198 -0.28 -5.78 -5.54
CA VAL A 198 0.96 -5.02 -5.39
C VAL A 198 2.13 -5.99 -5.41
N ASN A 199 3.08 -5.78 -6.31
CA ASN A 199 4.20 -6.68 -6.48
C ASN A 199 5.03 -6.77 -5.20
N SER A 200 5.55 -7.97 -4.88
CA SER A 200 6.40 -8.23 -3.73
C SER A 200 7.66 -8.95 -4.21
N PRO A 201 8.84 -8.29 -4.24
CA PRO A 201 9.08 -6.89 -3.84
C PRO A 201 8.39 -5.88 -4.76
N PHE A 202 8.13 -4.69 -4.23
CA PHE A 202 7.51 -3.59 -4.97
C PHE A 202 8.46 -3.07 -6.05
N ASN A 203 8.05 -3.13 -7.32
CA ASN A 203 8.87 -2.71 -8.46
C ASN A 203 8.22 -1.57 -9.26
N GLY A 204 7.39 -0.75 -8.61
CA GLY A 204 6.79 0.41 -9.24
C GLY A 204 7.81 1.53 -9.45
N THR A 205 7.64 2.29 -10.53
CA THR A 205 8.49 3.45 -10.82
C THR A 205 8.17 4.66 -9.94
N ALA A 206 7.00 4.65 -9.28
CA ALA A 206 6.54 5.70 -8.37
C ALA A 206 5.78 5.10 -7.18
N ASN A 207 5.87 5.79 -6.03
CA ASN A 207 5.05 5.56 -4.84
C ASN A 207 4.56 6.95 -4.38
N PRO A 208 3.24 7.24 -4.40
CA PRO A 208 2.11 6.32 -4.57
C PRO A 208 1.95 5.76 -6.01
N ILE A 209 1.29 4.60 -6.11
CA ILE A 209 0.84 4.04 -7.40
C ILE A 209 -0.34 4.89 -7.88
N ALA A 210 -0.17 5.57 -9.01
CA ALA A 210 -1.23 6.35 -9.65
C ALA A 210 -1.94 5.52 -10.73
N ASN A 211 -3.27 5.51 -10.73
CA ASN A 211 -4.06 4.92 -11.81
C ASN A 211 -5.17 5.86 -12.29
N THR A 212 -5.33 5.97 -13.61
CA THR A 212 -6.34 6.78 -14.29
C THR A 212 -6.90 5.98 -15.46
N ALA A 213 -8.23 5.90 -15.54
CA ALA A 213 -8.91 5.28 -16.67
C ALA A 213 -9.29 6.31 -17.72
N GLN A 214 -9.55 5.83 -18.94
CA GLN A 214 -9.94 6.64 -20.08
C GLN A 214 -11.20 6.09 -20.74
N VAL A 215 -12.08 6.98 -21.17
CA VAL A 215 -13.30 6.67 -21.91
C VAL A 215 -13.37 7.50 -23.19
N ASN A 216 -13.69 6.85 -24.30
CA ASN A 216 -13.99 7.52 -25.57
C ASN A 216 -15.42 7.19 -25.99
N PHE A 217 -16.07 8.06 -26.75
CA PHE A 217 -17.41 7.82 -27.29
C PHE A 217 -17.62 8.58 -28.60
N ALA A 218 -18.60 8.15 -29.39
CA ALA A 218 -18.93 8.78 -30.67
C ALA A 218 -19.31 10.25 -30.48
N GLY A 219 -18.75 11.12 -31.33
CA GLY A 219 -18.96 12.56 -31.25
C GLY A 219 -18.01 13.30 -30.30
N SER A 220 -17.17 12.59 -29.52
CA SER A 220 -16.07 13.21 -28.78
C SER A 220 -14.75 13.07 -29.53
N SER A 221 -14.02 14.18 -29.68
CA SER A 221 -12.65 14.20 -30.21
C SER A 221 -11.58 14.09 -29.12
N VAL A 222 -11.98 14.21 -27.85
CA VAL A 222 -11.09 14.16 -26.69
C VAL A 222 -11.56 13.06 -25.75
N ALA A 223 -10.61 12.26 -25.29
CA ALA A 223 -10.89 11.22 -24.33
C ALA A 223 -11.23 11.81 -22.97
N VAL A 224 -12.24 11.23 -22.31
CA VAL A 224 -12.62 11.58 -20.95
C VAL A 224 -11.78 10.75 -19.99
N ASN A 225 -10.95 11.40 -19.19
CA ASN A 225 -10.20 10.73 -18.14
C ASN A 225 -11.05 10.65 -16.87
N SER A 226 -10.90 9.56 -16.11
CA SER A 226 -11.37 9.52 -14.74
C SER A 226 -10.52 10.43 -13.85
N ASN A 227 -10.93 10.62 -12.60
CA ASN A 227 -9.99 11.07 -11.57
C ASN A 227 -8.83 10.06 -11.43
N THR A 228 -7.66 10.56 -11.02
CA THR A 228 -6.52 9.72 -10.64
C THR A 228 -6.73 9.19 -9.23
N VAL A 229 -6.57 7.90 -9.03
CA VAL A 229 -6.47 7.29 -7.70
C VAL A 229 -5.02 7.04 -7.35
N ASN A 230 -4.62 7.41 -6.13
CA ASN A 230 -3.27 7.26 -5.62
C ASN A 230 -3.26 6.24 -4.48
N THR A 231 -2.49 5.16 -4.62
CA THR A 231 -2.31 4.14 -3.59
C THR A 231 -0.90 4.20 -3.03
N SER A 232 -0.74 4.72 -1.81
CA SER A 232 0.54 4.68 -1.10
C SER A 232 0.94 3.23 -0.80
N VAL A 233 2.20 2.89 -1.03
CA VAL A 233 2.78 1.60 -0.65
C VAL A 233 3.65 1.78 0.58
N ASN A 234 3.33 1.05 1.64
CA ASN A 234 4.02 1.07 2.91
C ASN A 234 4.77 -0.25 3.17
N PHE A 235 5.77 -0.16 4.03
CA PHE A 235 6.68 -1.23 4.40
C PHE A 235 6.76 -1.38 5.91
N ASN A 236 7.47 -2.43 6.33
CA ASN A 236 7.65 -2.78 7.73
C ASN A 236 9.14 -3.00 7.99
N ILE A 237 9.58 -2.72 9.22
CA ILE A 237 10.88 -3.14 9.76
C ILE A 237 10.59 -4.07 10.93
N SER A 238 11.19 -5.25 10.95
CA SER A 238 11.07 -6.20 12.07
C SER A 238 12.38 -6.89 12.38
N GLY A 239 12.53 -7.31 13.63
CA GLY A 239 13.71 -8.03 14.11
C GLY A 239 13.48 -8.60 15.51
N LYS A 240 14.55 -9.12 16.10
CA LYS A 240 14.57 -9.74 17.42
C LYS A 240 15.60 -9.11 18.35
N VAL A 241 15.28 -9.09 19.64
CA VAL A 241 16.26 -8.85 20.71
C VAL A 241 16.52 -10.14 21.47
N PHE A 242 17.79 -10.47 21.72
CA PHE A 242 18.19 -11.67 22.44
C PHE A 242 19.39 -11.44 23.36
N GLU A 243 19.58 -12.36 24.30
CA GLU A 243 20.76 -12.46 25.17
C GLU A 243 21.62 -13.64 24.73
N ASP A 244 22.85 -13.37 24.29
CA ASP A 244 23.91 -14.37 24.20
C ASP A 244 24.56 -14.53 25.58
N PHE A 245 23.94 -15.31 26.46
CA PHE A 245 24.46 -15.53 27.83
C PHE A 245 25.79 -16.29 27.85
N ASN A 246 26.12 -16.99 26.76
CA ASN A 246 27.35 -17.76 26.57
C ASN A 246 28.42 -16.99 25.78
N TYR A 247 28.27 -15.67 25.61
CA TYR A 247 29.23 -14.88 24.86
C TYR A 247 30.63 -15.03 25.47
N GLY A 248 31.57 -15.55 24.68
CA GLY A 248 32.93 -15.89 25.10
C GLY A 248 33.99 -14.81 24.80
N GLY A 249 33.59 -13.69 24.19
CA GLY A 249 34.49 -12.69 23.64
C GLY A 249 34.77 -12.88 22.15
N GLY A 250 35.50 -11.93 21.56
CA GLY A 250 35.80 -11.92 20.12
C GLY A 250 34.71 -11.24 19.29
N ALA A 251 34.33 -11.87 18.17
CA ALA A 251 33.23 -11.42 17.34
C ALA A 251 31.88 -11.84 17.94
N GLY A 252 30.87 -11.00 17.76
CA GLY A 252 29.48 -11.28 18.07
C GLY A 252 28.92 -12.51 17.38
N ARG A 253 27.80 -13.01 17.90
CA ARG A 253 27.09 -14.17 17.34
C ARG A 253 25.61 -13.86 17.26
N ASN A 254 24.99 -14.18 16.13
CA ASN A 254 23.55 -14.12 15.99
C ASN A 254 22.84 -15.13 16.92
N LEU A 255 21.52 -15.04 17.02
CA LEU A 255 20.70 -15.88 17.91
C LEU A 255 20.93 -17.38 17.67
N THR A 256 21.00 -17.81 16.42
CA THR A 256 21.20 -19.21 16.03
C THR A 256 22.56 -19.73 16.47
N ASN A 257 23.63 -19.00 16.16
CA ASN A 257 25.01 -19.39 16.44
C ASN A 257 25.38 -19.29 17.92
N SER A 258 24.73 -18.38 18.66
CA SER A 258 24.93 -18.24 20.11
C SER A 258 24.16 -19.28 20.92
N GLY A 259 23.06 -19.82 20.38
CA GLY A 259 22.06 -20.52 21.19
C GLY A 259 21.45 -19.61 22.26
N GLY A 260 21.42 -18.29 21.99
CA GLY A 260 20.98 -17.27 22.91
C GLY A 260 19.49 -17.35 23.27
N ALA A 261 19.08 -16.57 24.26
CA ALA A 261 17.70 -16.51 24.74
C ALA A 261 17.02 -15.24 24.25
N VAL A 262 15.87 -15.36 23.58
CA VAL A 262 15.06 -14.19 23.18
C VAL A 262 14.63 -13.36 24.39
N ARG A 263 14.57 -12.04 24.24
CA ARG A 263 14.23 -11.10 25.32
C ARG A 263 12.95 -10.36 24.99
N GLN A 264 11.96 -10.53 25.86
CA GLN A 264 10.71 -9.77 25.84
C GLN A 264 10.86 -8.44 26.59
N ASN A 265 9.95 -7.51 26.32
CA ASN A 265 9.87 -6.18 26.92
C ASN A 265 11.14 -5.31 26.77
N ALA A 266 12.02 -5.62 25.82
CA ALA A 266 13.07 -4.71 25.40
C ALA A 266 12.44 -3.55 24.61
N GLN A 267 12.81 -2.33 24.98
CA GLN A 267 12.39 -1.10 24.33
C GLN A 267 13.17 -0.91 23.03
N VAL A 268 12.44 -0.84 21.92
CA VAL A 268 12.98 -0.59 20.59
C VAL A 268 12.40 0.71 20.04
N GLU A 269 13.27 1.61 19.61
CA GLU A 269 12.94 2.94 19.11
C GLU A 269 13.28 3.03 17.62
N LEU A 270 12.48 3.80 16.88
CA LEU A 270 12.70 4.07 15.46
C LEU A 270 12.94 5.56 15.26
N TYR A 271 13.99 5.88 14.53
CA TYR A 271 14.33 7.24 14.09
C TYR A 271 14.32 7.31 12.56
N ASN A 272 13.93 8.46 12.00
CA ASN A 272 13.96 8.68 10.55
C ASN A 272 15.36 9.13 10.07
N SER A 273 15.49 9.39 8.76
CA SER A 273 16.74 9.79 8.13
C SER A 273 17.33 11.10 8.65
N ALA A 274 16.51 11.98 9.24
CA ALA A 274 16.97 13.22 9.87
C ALA A 274 17.40 13.01 11.34
N GLY A 275 17.29 11.78 11.86
CA GLY A 275 17.54 11.44 13.25
C GLY A 275 16.41 11.84 14.19
N ASN A 276 15.21 12.17 13.69
CA ASN A 276 14.06 12.49 14.54
C ASN A 276 13.35 11.20 14.98
N PHE A 277 12.88 11.18 16.22
CA PHE A 277 12.09 10.08 16.76
C PHE A 277 10.79 9.91 15.97
N VAL A 278 10.48 8.67 15.58
CA VAL A 278 9.25 8.31 14.86
C VAL A 278 8.28 7.65 15.82
N THR A 279 8.70 6.55 16.43
CA THR A 279 7.87 5.74 17.32
C THR A 279 8.73 4.74 18.09
N SER A 280 8.13 4.00 19.01
CA SER A 280 8.77 2.93 19.73
C SER A 280 7.81 1.77 20.02
N THR A 281 8.38 0.61 20.31
CA THR A 281 7.63 -0.60 20.64
C THR A 281 8.41 -1.44 21.67
N LEU A 282 7.74 -2.44 22.23
CA LEU A 282 8.35 -3.44 23.08
C LEU A 282 8.43 -4.77 22.32
N THR A 283 9.54 -5.48 22.47
CA THR A 283 9.63 -6.87 21.99
C THR A 283 8.61 -7.76 22.71
N ASN A 284 7.97 -8.66 21.99
CA ASN A 284 7.01 -9.62 22.53
C ASN A 284 7.70 -10.82 23.24
N VAL A 285 6.91 -11.82 23.65
CA VAL A 285 7.39 -13.04 24.35
C VAL A 285 8.41 -13.87 23.56
N THR A 286 8.41 -13.77 22.23
CA THR A 286 9.35 -14.44 21.32
C THR A 286 10.53 -13.54 20.93
N GLY A 287 10.66 -12.38 21.59
CA GLY A 287 11.69 -11.37 21.35
C GLY A 287 11.50 -10.53 20.10
N ASP A 288 10.37 -10.68 19.39
CA ASP A 288 10.09 -9.99 18.15
C ASP A 288 9.59 -8.56 18.39
N TYR A 289 10.02 -7.64 17.54
CA TYR A 289 9.42 -6.31 17.41
C TYR A 289 9.11 -6.00 15.94
N SER A 290 8.18 -5.06 15.72
CA SER A 290 7.86 -4.58 14.38
C SER A 290 7.43 -3.11 14.37
N PHE A 291 7.89 -2.37 13.38
CA PHE A 291 7.38 -1.07 12.97
C PHE A 291 6.66 -1.22 11.64
N THR A 292 5.42 -0.76 11.57
CA THR A 292 4.55 -0.91 10.38
C THR A 292 4.21 0.44 9.77
N ASN A 293 3.68 0.43 8.55
CA ASN A 293 3.21 1.64 7.86
C ASN A 293 4.32 2.66 7.59
N LEU A 294 5.51 2.18 7.22
CA LEU A 294 6.66 3.02 6.92
C LEU A 294 6.77 3.31 5.43
N SER A 295 7.10 4.54 5.07
CA SER A 295 7.47 4.89 3.70
C SER A 295 8.85 4.32 3.35
N ALA A 296 9.14 4.22 2.05
CA ALA A 296 10.53 3.99 1.63
C ALA A 296 11.43 5.13 2.12
N GLY A 297 12.65 4.79 2.53
CA GLY A 297 13.58 5.75 3.12
C GLY A 297 14.58 5.11 4.08
N ASN A 298 15.44 5.97 4.64
CA ASN A 298 16.43 5.56 5.62
C ASN A 298 15.92 5.77 7.04
N TYR A 299 16.22 4.82 7.91
CA TYR A 299 15.83 4.77 9.29
C TYR A 299 17.00 4.30 10.15
N THR A 300 16.91 4.57 11.44
CA THR A 300 17.77 3.98 12.47
C THR A 300 16.89 3.29 13.49
N VAL A 301 17.10 1.98 13.67
CA VAL A 301 16.49 1.24 14.77
C VAL A 301 17.45 1.29 15.96
N ARG A 302 16.92 1.49 17.16
CA ARG A 302 17.70 1.52 18.40
C ARG A 302 17.07 0.59 19.43
N VAL A 303 17.89 -0.20 20.12
CA VAL A 303 17.48 -0.87 21.36
C VAL A 303 18.02 -0.09 22.55
N VAL A 304 17.18 0.19 23.55
CA VAL A 304 17.61 0.87 24.78
C VAL A 304 18.17 -0.18 25.74
N ASN A 305 19.48 -0.16 25.98
CA ASN A 305 20.19 -1.27 26.64
C ASN A 305 19.67 -1.55 28.05
N SER A 306 19.35 -0.50 28.80
CA SER A 306 18.83 -0.61 30.17
C SER A 306 17.45 -1.25 30.26
N SER A 307 16.72 -1.37 29.15
CA SER A 307 15.43 -2.08 29.08
C SER A 307 15.58 -3.59 28.84
N VAL A 308 16.75 -4.03 28.35
CA VAL A 308 17.00 -5.45 28.08
C VAL A 308 17.30 -6.15 29.41
N THR A 309 16.52 -7.18 29.72
CA THR A 309 16.67 -7.99 30.93
C THR A 309 17.43 -9.29 30.64
N SER A 310 17.97 -9.96 31.67
CA SER A 310 18.59 -11.28 31.49
C SER A 310 17.55 -12.39 31.58
N SER A 311 17.74 -13.46 30.80
CA SER A 311 17.04 -14.74 30.87
C SER A 311 17.47 -15.57 32.08
N ARG A 312 18.61 -15.24 32.69
CA ARG A 312 19.18 -16.00 33.80
C ARG A 312 18.42 -15.72 35.10
N PRO A 313 18.22 -16.72 35.97
CA PRO A 313 17.58 -16.51 37.27
C PRO A 313 18.33 -15.47 38.11
N GLY A 314 17.57 -14.58 38.78
CA GLY A 314 18.11 -13.46 39.55
C GLY A 314 18.17 -12.12 38.81
N SER A 315 17.64 -12.05 37.58
CA SER A 315 17.52 -10.77 36.86
C SER A 315 16.67 -9.77 37.65
N VAL A 316 17.25 -8.61 37.95
CA VAL A 316 16.64 -7.51 38.69
C VAL A 316 16.90 -6.18 37.97
N SER A 317 16.25 -5.10 38.42
CA SER A 317 16.52 -3.76 37.89
C SER A 317 17.95 -3.31 38.22
N GLY A 318 18.56 -2.50 37.35
CA GLY A 318 19.92 -1.97 37.50
C GLY A 318 21.03 -2.86 36.95
N LEU A 319 20.69 -4.05 36.42
CA LEU A 319 21.62 -4.83 35.62
C LEU A 319 21.69 -4.24 34.22
N ILE A 320 22.90 -3.94 33.74
CA ILE A 320 23.10 -3.30 32.44
C ILE A 320 23.83 -4.29 31.52
N PRO A 321 23.23 -4.69 30.39
CA PRO A 321 23.89 -5.52 29.40
C PRO A 321 24.75 -4.69 28.44
N VAL A 322 25.57 -5.39 27.67
CA VAL A 322 26.37 -4.83 26.59
C VAL A 322 25.90 -5.45 25.27
N GLN A 323 25.74 -4.64 24.22
CA GLN A 323 25.54 -5.16 22.87
C GLN A 323 26.73 -6.01 22.45
N THR A 324 26.48 -7.22 22.00
CA THR A 324 27.49 -8.15 21.47
C THR A 324 27.26 -8.46 20.01
N PHE A 325 26.05 -8.23 19.51
CA PHE A 325 25.68 -8.49 18.12
C PHE A 325 24.63 -7.49 17.66
N ARG A 326 24.67 -7.14 16.38
CA ARG A 326 23.54 -6.53 15.67
C ARG A 326 23.56 -6.97 14.22
N THR A 327 22.49 -6.69 13.49
CA THR A 327 22.54 -6.65 12.02
C THR A 327 22.66 -5.20 11.51
N ASP A 328 23.09 -5.02 10.28
CA ASP A 328 22.99 -3.78 9.50
C ASP A 328 22.12 -4.04 8.26
N ALA A 329 21.16 -3.15 7.99
CA ALA A 329 20.26 -3.25 6.83
C ALA A 329 20.30 -2.01 5.91
N SER A 330 21.43 -1.30 5.88
CA SER A 330 21.67 -0.14 5.01
C SER A 330 21.64 -0.47 3.51
N SER A 331 21.80 -1.74 3.14
CA SER A 331 21.71 -2.22 1.74
C SER A 331 20.30 -2.64 1.31
N GLY A 332 19.30 -2.53 2.19
CA GLY A 332 17.94 -3.03 1.96
C GLY A 332 17.72 -4.50 2.32
N ALA A 333 18.74 -5.15 2.89
CA ALA A 333 18.64 -6.48 3.48
C ALA A 333 19.50 -6.54 4.75
N ALA A 334 19.01 -7.22 5.79
CA ALA A 334 19.75 -7.38 7.03
C ALA A 334 20.96 -8.30 6.83
N THR A 335 22.11 -7.86 7.34
CA THR A 335 23.38 -8.59 7.31
C THR A 335 24.02 -8.53 8.69
N ASP A 336 24.66 -9.61 9.13
CA ASP A 336 25.29 -9.68 10.44
C ASP A 336 26.45 -8.66 10.56
N ASP A 337 26.39 -7.79 11.57
CA ASP A 337 27.51 -6.93 11.99
C ASP A 337 28.05 -7.45 13.33
N VAL A 338 28.91 -8.47 13.22
CA VAL A 338 29.50 -9.17 14.37
C VAL A 338 30.63 -8.39 15.05
N HIS A 339 31.06 -7.26 14.50
CA HIS A 339 32.21 -6.51 15.02
C HIS A 339 31.81 -5.27 15.82
N ARG A 340 30.52 -5.10 16.11
CA ARG A 340 29.97 -3.99 16.91
C ARG A 340 29.78 -4.30 18.40
N VAL A 341 30.67 -5.11 18.97
CA VAL A 341 30.67 -5.44 20.39
C VAL A 341 30.96 -4.18 21.21
N GLY A 342 30.12 -3.89 22.19
CA GLY A 342 30.21 -2.67 23.01
C GLY A 342 29.33 -1.51 22.53
N GLY A 343 28.80 -1.57 21.30
CA GLY A 343 27.97 -0.51 20.72
C GLY A 343 28.78 0.53 19.93
N GLU A 344 28.19 1.70 19.72
CA GLU A 344 28.78 2.80 18.95
C GLU A 344 30.05 3.38 19.58
N THR A 345 30.05 3.59 20.89
CA THR A 345 31.16 4.22 21.62
C THR A 345 31.35 3.52 22.96
N PRO A 346 32.04 2.36 23.00
CA PRO A 346 32.00 1.44 24.15
C PRO A 346 32.44 2.02 25.52
N ASN A 347 33.10 3.18 25.55
CA ASN A 347 33.49 3.90 26.77
C ASN A 347 32.42 4.88 27.29
N LEU A 348 31.29 5.05 26.61
CA LEU A 348 30.14 5.83 27.09
C LEU A 348 29.01 4.91 27.56
N VAL A 349 28.06 5.46 28.32
CA VAL A 349 26.85 4.71 28.73
C VAL A 349 25.78 4.85 27.65
N ASP A 350 24.95 3.82 27.44
CA ASP A 350 23.76 3.98 26.59
C ASP A 350 22.84 5.05 27.17
N ALA A 351 22.44 5.99 26.32
CA ALA A 351 21.53 7.04 26.70
C ALA A 351 20.18 6.47 27.16
N GLY A 352 19.42 7.23 27.96
CA GLY A 352 18.05 6.84 28.32
C GLY A 352 17.11 6.78 27.12
N ASN A 353 15.87 6.39 27.38
CA ASN A 353 14.76 6.60 26.45
C ASN A 353 14.23 8.05 26.56
N GLY A 354 13.34 8.44 25.65
CA GLY A 354 12.58 9.70 25.76
C GLY A 354 13.19 10.93 25.08
N SER A 355 14.30 10.78 24.34
CA SER A 355 14.81 11.85 23.47
C SER A 355 14.02 11.95 22.17
N THR A 356 13.80 13.17 21.69
CA THR A 356 13.13 13.45 20.42
C THR A 356 14.05 13.35 19.21
N THR A 357 15.38 13.32 19.40
CA THR A 357 16.36 13.14 18.30
C THR A 357 17.54 12.25 18.71
N LEU A 358 18.13 11.58 17.72
CA LEU A 358 19.34 10.75 17.89
C LEU A 358 20.54 11.60 18.30
N ALA A 359 20.67 12.82 17.78
CA ALA A 359 21.72 13.75 18.14
C ALA A 359 21.68 14.12 19.64
N ALA A 360 20.48 14.36 20.18
CA ALA A 360 20.30 14.71 21.59
C ALA A 360 20.59 13.55 22.56
N LEU A 361 20.72 12.30 22.07
CA LEU A 361 21.17 11.17 22.88
C LEU A 361 22.69 11.19 23.12
N THR A 362 23.45 12.00 22.37
CA THR A 362 24.89 12.09 22.50
C THR A 362 25.29 13.28 23.37
N THR A 363 25.98 12.97 24.47
CA THR A 363 26.58 13.93 25.40
C THR A 363 28.04 13.54 25.66
N SER A 364 28.71 14.20 26.60
CA SER A 364 30.06 13.79 27.02
C SER A 364 30.10 12.45 27.75
N THR A 365 28.97 11.96 28.27
CA THR A 365 28.90 10.73 29.08
C THR A 365 27.97 9.66 28.53
N THR A 366 27.09 10.02 27.58
CA THR A 366 26.10 9.12 27.00
C THR A 366 26.12 9.15 25.47
N THR A 367 25.74 8.03 24.85
CA THR A 367 25.38 7.98 23.43
C THR A 367 24.37 6.87 23.17
N ALA A 368 23.70 6.86 22.02
CA ALA A 368 22.88 5.72 21.61
C ALA A 368 23.80 4.56 21.20
N GLN A 369 23.93 3.54 22.06
CA GLN A 369 24.93 2.49 21.85
C GLN A 369 24.50 1.43 20.85
N SER A 370 23.23 1.02 20.93
CA SER A 370 22.72 -0.12 20.16
C SER A 370 21.79 0.38 19.08
N ILE A 371 22.39 0.94 18.03
CA ILE A 371 21.67 1.41 16.85
C ILE A 371 21.96 0.50 15.65
N SER A 372 21.08 0.48 14.67
CA SER A 372 21.28 -0.19 13.37
C SER A 372 20.70 0.71 12.28
N PRO A 373 21.47 1.09 11.25
CA PRO A 373 20.90 1.74 10.08
C PRO A 373 20.07 0.73 9.27
N VAL A 374 18.98 1.22 8.69
CA VAL A 374 18.04 0.44 7.90
C VAL A 374 17.59 1.27 6.71
N THR A 375 17.68 0.72 5.50
CA THR A 375 17.18 1.36 4.28
C THR A 375 16.02 0.57 3.73
N ILE A 376 14.82 1.16 3.74
CA ILE A 376 13.65 0.60 3.08
C ILE A 376 13.66 1.07 1.62
N GLY A 377 13.86 0.13 0.69
CA GLY A 377 13.70 0.35 -0.75
C GLY A 377 12.35 -0.17 -1.24
N THR A 378 12.34 -1.43 -1.65
CA THR A 378 11.22 -2.08 -2.36
C THR A 378 10.56 -3.21 -1.59
N ALA A 379 11.08 -3.55 -0.41
CA ALA A 379 10.61 -4.69 0.37
C ALA A 379 10.56 -4.35 1.87
N HIS A 380 9.83 -5.17 2.62
CA HIS A 380 9.93 -5.18 4.07
C HIS A 380 11.36 -5.53 4.50
N ILE A 381 11.82 -4.93 5.59
CA ILE A 381 13.09 -5.29 6.23
C ILE A 381 12.77 -6.25 7.37
N THR A 382 13.37 -7.43 7.32
CA THR A 382 13.25 -8.45 8.37
C THR A 382 14.63 -8.83 8.87
N GLY A 383 14.73 -9.26 10.13
CA GLY A 383 16.00 -9.65 10.74
C GLY A 383 16.86 -8.48 11.19
N ALA A 384 16.26 -7.32 11.52
CA ALA A 384 16.98 -6.22 12.17
C ALA A 384 17.29 -6.58 13.64
N ASP A 385 18.22 -7.51 13.86
CA ASP A 385 18.37 -8.17 15.16
C ASP A 385 19.43 -7.52 16.05
N PHE A 386 19.29 -7.66 17.37
CA PHE A 386 20.24 -7.18 18.38
C PHE A 386 20.49 -8.25 19.46
N GLY A 387 21.76 -8.51 19.75
CA GLY A 387 22.21 -9.47 20.75
C GLY A 387 22.97 -8.80 21.90
N PHE A 388 22.71 -9.27 23.12
CA PHE A 388 23.21 -8.68 24.36
C PHE A 388 23.88 -9.70 25.28
N ASN A 389 24.79 -9.26 26.14
CA ASN A 389 25.38 -10.09 27.17
C ASN A 389 25.60 -9.29 28.46
N PHE A 390 25.39 -9.94 29.61
CA PHE A 390 25.53 -9.33 30.94
C PHE A 390 26.90 -9.56 31.60
N SER A 391 27.79 -10.29 30.92
CA SER A 391 29.12 -10.70 31.39
C SER A 391 30.26 -10.09 30.55
N THR A 392 29.98 -9.06 29.74
CA THR A 392 30.97 -8.45 28.85
C THR A 392 31.53 -7.17 29.46
N ILE A 393 32.86 -7.02 29.42
CA ILE A 393 33.60 -5.81 29.79
C ILE A 393 34.20 -5.22 28.51
N VAL A 394 33.92 -3.94 28.23
CA VAL A 394 34.36 -3.24 27.01
C VAL A 394 35.09 -1.92 27.29
N ASN A 395 35.15 -1.49 28.55
CA ASN A 395 35.84 -0.25 28.93
C ASN A 395 36.47 -0.34 30.34
N ARG A 396 37.21 0.71 30.69
CA ARG A 396 37.90 0.83 31.99
C ARG A 396 37.23 1.82 32.94
N ASN A 397 35.98 2.20 32.68
CA ASN A 397 35.27 3.13 33.56
C ASN A 397 35.04 2.47 34.92
N ASP A 398 34.92 3.30 35.97
CA ASP A 398 34.66 2.80 37.32
C ASP A 398 33.26 2.24 37.49
N SER A 399 32.30 2.63 36.64
CA SER A 399 30.89 2.21 36.68
C SER A 399 30.21 2.32 35.31
N GLY A 400 28.98 1.81 35.22
CA GLY A 400 28.15 1.87 34.01
C GLY A 400 28.35 0.68 33.07
N GLN A 401 27.60 0.68 31.97
CA GLN A 401 27.65 -0.36 30.93
C GLN A 401 29.10 -0.73 30.57
N GLY A 402 29.39 -2.03 30.52
CA GLY A 402 30.70 -2.51 30.04
C GLY A 402 31.89 -2.29 30.97
N SER A 403 31.67 -1.79 32.19
CA SER A 403 32.72 -1.68 33.22
C SER A 403 32.90 -2.98 34.01
N LEU A 404 34.08 -3.16 34.62
CA LEU A 404 34.34 -4.28 35.54
C LEU A 404 33.39 -4.26 36.75
N ARG A 405 33.07 -3.07 37.28
CA ARG A 405 32.11 -2.95 38.39
C ARG A 405 30.72 -3.45 37.99
N GLN A 406 30.24 -3.08 36.79
CA GLN A 406 28.94 -3.55 36.31
C GLN A 406 28.95 -5.06 36.07
N PHE A 407 30.04 -5.62 35.56
CA PHE A 407 30.22 -7.07 35.44
C PHE A 407 30.07 -7.78 36.79
N ILE A 408 30.69 -7.25 37.85
CA ILE A 408 30.58 -7.83 39.21
C ILE A 408 29.14 -7.73 39.73
N LEU A 409 28.46 -6.58 39.53
CA LEU A 409 27.06 -6.40 39.93
C LEU A 409 26.15 -7.42 39.24
N ASN A 410 26.27 -7.56 37.91
CA ASN A 410 25.53 -8.54 37.13
C ASN A 410 25.84 -9.98 37.61
N SER A 411 27.11 -10.30 37.84
CA SER A 411 27.53 -11.65 38.25
C SER A 411 27.05 -12.03 39.66
N ASN A 412 26.95 -11.07 40.58
CA ASN A 412 26.44 -11.30 41.92
C ASN A 412 24.91 -11.50 41.94
N ALA A 413 24.18 -10.86 41.03
CA ALA A 413 22.73 -10.99 40.93
C ALA A 413 22.30 -12.24 40.14
N LEU A 414 23.00 -12.56 39.05
CA LEU A 414 22.58 -13.59 38.11
C LEU A 414 23.18 -14.95 38.45
N THR A 415 22.37 -16.00 38.34
CA THR A 415 22.83 -17.38 38.50
C THR A 415 23.84 -17.75 37.40
N ASN A 416 25.07 -18.12 37.77
CA ASN A 416 26.19 -18.39 36.85
C ASN A 416 26.40 -19.88 36.52
N SER A 417 25.43 -20.74 36.86
CA SER A 417 25.49 -22.18 36.57
C SER A 417 25.33 -22.46 35.07
N GLY A 418 26.16 -23.36 34.52
CA GLY A 418 26.00 -23.87 33.15
C GLY A 418 26.39 -22.90 32.03
N LEU A 419 27.05 -21.79 32.35
CA LEU A 419 27.59 -20.87 31.35
C LEU A 419 28.80 -21.50 30.66
N ASN A 420 28.76 -21.57 29.33
CA ASN A 420 29.90 -21.96 28.51
C ASN A 420 30.44 -20.72 27.78
N GLN A 421 30.99 -19.80 28.56
CA GLN A 421 31.65 -18.61 28.04
C GLN A 421 33.03 -19.03 27.51
N SER A 422 33.07 -19.41 26.24
CA SER A 422 34.30 -19.88 25.57
C SER A 422 35.25 -18.71 25.32
N GLY A 423 36.06 -18.40 26.32
CA GLY A 423 37.20 -17.50 26.24
C GLY A 423 37.86 -17.48 27.60
N SER A 424 38.98 -18.16 27.77
CA SER A 424 39.70 -18.24 29.05
C SER A 424 39.94 -16.83 29.60
N PRO A 425 39.25 -16.41 30.68
CA PRO A 425 39.61 -15.17 31.31
C PRO A 425 40.95 -15.43 32.04
N PRO A 426 41.97 -14.55 31.96
CA PRO A 426 43.30 -14.77 32.55
C PRO A 426 43.34 -14.93 34.09
N ILE A 427 42.21 -15.05 34.76
CA ILE A 427 42.06 -15.02 36.22
C ILE A 427 42.26 -16.38 36.90
N GLN A 428 42.72 -17.42 36.19
CA GLN A 428 43.16 -18.66 36.87
C GLN A 428 44.50 -18.49 37.63
N GLU A 429 45.27 -17.42 37.42
CA GLU A 429 46.56 -17.25 38.10
C GLU A 429 46.47 -16.80 39.57
N GLU A 430 45.39 -16.15 40.00
CA GLU A 430 45.36 -15.59 41.37
C GLU A 430 44.99 -16.62 42.45
N ARG A 431 44.42 -17.77 42.07
CA ARG A 431 44.19 -18.88 43.01
C ARG A 431 45.48 -19.66 43.31
N HIS A 432 46.51 -19.57 42.46
CA HIS A 432 47.81 -20.19 42.73
C HIS A 432 48.79 -19.30 43.50
N HIS A 433 48.65 -17.97 43.44
CA HIS A 433 49.55 -17.08 44.20
C HIS A 433 49.25 -16.98 45.70
N ARG A 434 47.99 -17.17 46.13
CA ARG A 434 47.65 -17.21 47.56
C ARG A 434 48.12 -18.49 48.27
N SER A 435 48.38 -19.57 47.52
CA SER A 435 48.94 -20.82 48.06
C SER A 435 50.47 -20.77 48.24
N ARG A 436 51.19 -19.92 47.50
CA ARG A 436 52.65 -19.82 47.59
C ARG A 436 53.17 -18.79 48.60
N LEU A 437 52.33 -17.87 49.08
CA LEU A 437 52.68 -16.90 50.12
C LEU A 437 52.39 -17.39 51.55
N ALA A 438 51.56 -18.40 51.73
CA ALA A 438 51.31 -19.01 53.04
C ALA A 438 52.43 -19.96 53.52
N ASN A 439 53.38 -20.33 52.64
CA ASN A 439 54.45 -21.29 52.95
C ASN A 439 55.85 -20.64 53.06
N ARG A 440 55.93 -19.31 53.22
CA ARG A 440 57.19 -18.57 53.43
C ARG A 440 57.24 -17.74 54.72
N VAL A 441 56.33 -18.00 55.66
CA VAL A 441 56.39 -17.51 57.05
C VAL A 441 56.41 -18.72 57.99
N SER A 442 57.48 -19.50 57.91
CA SER A 442 57.94 -20.43 58.95
C SER A 442 59.33 -20.91 58.53
N LEU A 443 60.33 -20.10 58.84
CA LEU A 443 61.72 -20.46 59.16
C LEU A 443 62.40 -19.23 59.74
#